data_AF-A0A7Y6TYQ9-F1
#
_entry.id   AF-A0A7Y6TYQ9-F1
#
_cell.length_a   1.000
_cell.length_b   1.000
_cell.length_c   1.000
_cell.angle_alpha   90.00
_cell.angle_beta   90.00
_cell.angle_gamma   90.00
#
_symmetry.space_group_name_H-M   'P 1'
#
loop_
_entity.id
_entity.type
_entity.pdbx_description
1 polymer ?
#
loop_
_entity_poly.entity_id
_entity_poly.type
_entity_poly.pdbx_seq_one_letter_code
_entity_poly.pdbx_strand_id
1 'polypeptide(L)'
;MTKSFRSFGSGALLALAGGVIVAGCATQLPQAPAGIEQKIETASSRSDHEDVALQYERQAIVDAAAAKRHKGYAATYRRNTAPRSSAQAHETLARHCDRLSQTYEQAAEENIALAKLHWQLAAEAK
;
A
#
# COMPACT_ATOMS: atom_id res chain seq x y z
N MET A 1 15.95 40.96 -43.63
CA MET A 1 17.40 41.07 -43.33
C MET A 1 17.94 39.63 -43.20
N THR A 2 18.25 38.90 -44.28
CA THR A 2 19.55 38.82 -44.98
C THR A 2 20.78 38.73 -44.08
N LYS A 3 21.34 37.53 -43.89
CA LYS A 3 22.59 37.09 -44.57
C LYS A 3 23.07 35.71 -44.08
N SER A 4 23.49 34.93 -45.06
CA SER A 4 24.31 33.72 -45.01
C SER A 4 25.78 34.04 -44.73
N PHE A 5 26.48 33.13 -44.03
CA PHE A 5 27.90 32.72 -44.12
C PHE A 5 28.31 32.08 -42.78
N ARG A 6 29.13 31.04 -42.66
CA ARG A 6 30.11 30.45 -43.57
C ARG A 6 30.47 29.05 -43.04
N SER A 7 30.56 28.08 -43.95
CA SER A 7 31.29 26.82 -43.75
C SER A 7 32.79 27.09 -43.62
N PHE A 8 33.47 26.40 -42.70
CA PHE A 8 34.92 26.30 -42.65
C PHE A 8 35.34 24.87 -42.31
N GLY A 9 36.15 24.30 -43.19
CA GLY A 9 37.32 23.51 -42.81
C GLY A 9 37.13 22.00 -42.70
N SER A 10 37.44 21.31 -43.79
CA SER A 10 37.85 19.91 -43.80
C SER A 10 39.05 19.67 -42.88
N GLY A 11 38.94 18.64 -42.03
CA GLY A 11 40.06 18.04 -41.30
C GLY A 11 39.82 16.54 -41.24
N ALA A 12 40.39 15.80 -42.19
CA ALA A 12 40.47 14.35 -42.15
C ALA A 12 41.71 13.95 -41.36
N LEU A 13 41.58 13.09 -40.34
CA LEU A 13 42.63 12.17 -39.89
C LEU A 13 42.07 11.17 -38.85
N LEU A 14 41.97 9.92 -39.30
CA LEU A 14 42.37 8.68 -38.62
C LEU A 14 42.20 8.61 -37.08
N ALA A 15 41.39 7.66 -36.60
CA ALA A 15 41.87 6.32 -36.28
C ALA A 15 40.94 5.55 -35.32
N LEU A 16 40.94 4.22 -35.51
CA LEU A 16 40.90 3.18 -34.46
C LEU A 16 39.58 2.94 -33.69
N ALA A 17 39.06 1.76 -34.00
CA ALA A 17 38.83 0.67 -33.04
C ALA A 17 37.57 0.67 -32.18
N GLY A 18 37.01 -0.53 -32.06
CA GLY A 18 36.31 -0.97 -30.87
C GLY A 18 34.80 -0.94 -31.01
N GLY A 19 34.24 -2.05 -31.49
CA GLY A 19 32.86 -2.40 -31.16
C GLY A 19 32.70 -2.42 -29.64
N VAL A 20 31.77 -1.61 -29.15
CA VAL A 20 31.17 -1.81 -27.84
C VAL A 20 29.70 -2.08 -28.11
N ILE A 21 29.37 -3.35 -28.15
CA ILE A 21 28.00 -3.81 -27.99
C ILE A 21 27.62 -3.32 -26.60
N VAL A 22 26.83 -2.25 -26.52
CA VAL A 22 26.19 -1.85 -25.27
C VAL A 22 25.16 -2.94 -24.97
N ALA A 23 25.63 -4.01 -24.31
CA ALA A 23 24.77 -4.96 -23.65
C ALA A 23 23.93 -4.14 -22.67
N GLY A 24 22.63 -4.03 -22.96
CA GLY A 24 21.69 -3.35 -22.11
C GLY A 24 21.73 -3.97 -20.73
N CYS A 25 22.31 -3.26 -19.77
CA CYS A 25 21.92 -3.43 -18.38
C CYS A 25 20.45 -3.02 -18.31
N ALA A 26 19.54 -3.97 -18.52
CA ALA A 26 18.19 -3.86 -18.00
C ALA A 26 18.34 -3.75 -16.48
N THR A 27 18.48 -2.53 -15.99
CA THR A 27 18.27 -2.20 -14.59
C THR A 27 16.81 -2.57 -14.33
N GLN A 28 16.59 -3.79 -13.86
CA GLN A 28 15.33 -4.20 -13.31
C GLN A 28 15.14 -3.35 -12.06
N LEU A 29 14.50 -2.19 -12.24
CA LEU A 29 14.11 -1.33 -11.15
C LEU A 29 13.34 -2.21 -10.16
N PRO A 30 13.59 -2.09 -8.84
CA PRO A 30 12.81 -2.82 -7.86
C PRO A 30 11.34 -2.53 -8.14
N GLN A 31 10.60 -3.55 -8.57
CA GLN A 31 9.16 -3.40 -8.70
C GLN A 31 8.65 -3.07 -7.32
N ALA A 32 7.87 -1.98 -7.21
CA ALA A 32 7.21 -1.65 -5.96
C ALA A 32 6.48 -2.92 -5.48
N PRO A 33 6.59 -3.30 -4.20
CA PRO A 33 5.98 -4.52 -3.71
C PRO A 33 4.50 -4.51 -4.11
N ALA A 34 4.06 -5.59 -4.76
CA ALA A 34 2.67 -5.80 -5.15
C ALA A 34 1.75 -5.52 -3.95
N GLY A 35 0.71 -4.71 -4.18
CA GLY A 35 -0.39 -4.57 -3.23
C GLY A 35 -1.01 -5.93 -2.90
N ILE A 36 -1.74 -6.04 -1.80
CA ILE A 36 -2.36 -7.32 -1.41
C ILE A 36 -3.26 -7.85 -2.54
N GLU A 37 -3.90 -6.95 -3.28
CA GLU A 37 -4.76 -7.22 -4.43
C GLU A 37 -4.02 -8.04 -5.50
N GLN A 38 -2.84 -7.58 -5.91
CA GLN A 38 -2.05 -8.26 -6.93
C GLN A 38 -1.48 -9.59 -6.42
N LYS A 39 -1.20 -9.70 -5.11
CA LYS A 39 -0.81 -10.99 -4.50
C LYS A 39 -1.97 -11.99 -4.50
N ILE A 40 -3.18 -11.55 -4.20
CA ILE A 40 -4.38 -12.39 -4.24
C ILE A 40 -4.63 -12.90 -5.66
N GLU A 41 -4.52 -12.03 -6.67
CA GLU A 41 -4.76 -12.38 -8.08
C GLU A 41 -3.76 -13.41 -8.62
N THR A 42 -2.54 -13.45 -8.07
CA THR A 42 -1.44 -14.27 -8.57
C THR A 42 -1.08 -15.46 -7.67
N ALA A 43 -1.67 -15.55 -6.47
CA ALA A 43 -1.36 -16.61 -5.53
C ALA A 43 -1.78 -17.99 -6.06
N SER A 44 -0.82 -18.90 -6.16
CA SER A 44 -1.06 -20.25 -6.70
C SER A 44 -0.26 -21.34 -6.00
N SER A 45 0.86 -20.99 -5.37
CA SER A 45 1.66 -21.91 -4.58
C SER A 45 1.25 -21.86 -3.11
N ARG A 46 1.69 -22.88 -2.35
CA ARG A 46 1.59 -22.86 -0.89
C ARG A 46 2.14 -21.56 -0.31
N SER A 47 3.38 -21.22 -0.65
CA SER A 47 4.05 -20.02 -0.12
C SER A 47 3.28 -18.73 -0.43
N ASP A 48 2.67 -18.61 -1.61
CA ASP A 48 1.91 -17.41 -1.96
C ASP A 48 0.68 -17.25 -1.05
N HIS A 49 -0.03 -18.35 -0.81
CA HIS A 49 -1.20 -18.33 0.08
C HIS A 49 -0.81 -18.07 1.54
N GLU A 50 0.32 -18.61 2.03
CA GLU A 50 0.86 -18.30 3.37
C GLU A 50 1.19 -16.79 3.49
N ASP A 51 1.80 -16.21 2.47
CA ASP A 51 2.13 -14.77 2.44
C ASP A 51 0.90 -13.87 2.48
N VAL A 52 -0.15 -14.23 1.72
CA VAL A 52 -1.44 -13.51 1.74
C VAL A 52 -2.12 -13.67 3.11
N ALA A 53 -2.13 -14.86 3.70
CA ALA A 53 -2.70 -15.11 5.01
C ALA A 53 -2.04 -14.23 6.09
N LEU A 54 -0.71 -14.22 6.14
CA LEU A 54 0.06 -13.39 7.06
C LEU A 54 -0.22 -11.89 6.87
N GLN A 55 -0.50 -11.45 5.64
CA GLN A 55 -0.84 -10.05 5.37
C GLN A 55 -2.22 -9.68 5.93
N TYR A 56 -3.20 -10.56 5.77
CA TYR A 56 -4.52 -10.37 6.38
C TYR A 56 -4.47 -10.40 7.91
N GLU A 57 -3.67 -11.29 8.52
CA GLU A 57 -3.46 -11.30 9.97
C GLU A 57 -2.86 -9.98 10.49
N ARG A 58 -1.86 -9.44 9.77
CA ARG A 58 -1.30 -8.12 10.09
C ARG A 58 -2.36 -7.02 9.98
N GLN A 59 -3.19 -7.04 8.94
CA GLN A 59 -4.25 -6.05 8.78
C GLN A 59 -5.30 -6.16 9.88
N ALA A 60 -5.67 -7.36 10.29
CA ALA A 60 -6.59 -7.57 11.41
C ALA A 60 -6.08 -6.95 12.73
N ILE A 61 -4.78 -7.04 13.01
CA ILE A 61 -4.16 -6.40 14.17
C ILE A 61 -4.26 -4.87 14.07
N VAL A 62 -4.00 -4.30 12.89
CA VAL A 62 -4.11 -2.86 12.63
C VAL A 62 -5.55 -2.38 12.83
N ASP A 63 -6.53 -3.12 12.32
CA ASP A 63 -7.95 -2.80 12.43
C ASP A 63 -8.44 -2.92 13.88
N ALA A 64 -8.07 -3.99 14.60
CA ALA A 64 -8.39 -4.12 16.03
C ALA A 64 -7.80 -2.96 16.85
N ALA A 65 -6.58 -2.53 16.53
CA ALA A 65 -5.98 -1.35 17.15
C ALA A 65 -6.74 -0.06 16.77
N ALA A 66 -7.20 0.08 15.53
CA ALA A 66 -8.01 1.21 15.07
C ALA A 66 -9.35 1.28 15.80
N ALA A 67 -10.03 0.14 15.96
CA ALA A 67 -11.26 0.06 16.73
C ALA A 67 -11.07 0.57 18.15
N LYS A 68 -10.04 0.06 18.85
CA LYS A 68 -9.71 0.49 20.21
C LYS A 68 -9.43 1.99 20.30
N ARG A 69 -8.72 2.57 19.33
CA ARG A 69 -8.47 4.03 19.28
C ARG A 69 -9.76 4.81 19.14
N HIS A 70 -10.63 4.42 18.21
CA HIS A 70 -11.91 5.09 17.98
C HIS A 70 -12.84 5.01 19.20
N LYS A 71 -12.89 3.85 19.87
CA LYS A 71 -13.58 3.72 21.17
C LYS A 71 -13.03 4.70 22.21
N GLY A 72 -11.72 4.86 22.27
CA GLY A 72 -11.05 5.86 23.12
C GLY A 72 -11.44 7.30 22.77
N TYR A 73 -11.48 7.65 21.49
CA TYR A 73 -11.89 8.97 21.01
C TYR A 73 -13.35 9.28 21.33
N ALA A 74 -14.26 8.31 21.14
CA ALA A 74 -15.66 8.47 21.51
C ALA A 74 -15.81 8.84 22.99
N ALA A 75 -15.07 8.14 23.86
CA ALA A 75 -15.05 8.43 25.29
C ALA A 75 -14.46 9.81 25.60
N THR A 76 -13.41 10.24 24.90
CA THR A 76 -12.82 11.57 25.05
C THR A 76 -13.81 12.68 24.63
N TYR A 77 -14.50 12.52 23.50
CA TYR A 77 -15.49 13.50 23.06
C TYR A 77 -16.65 13.63 24.05
N ARG A 78 -17.11 12.53 24.65
CA ARG A 78 -18.18 12.52 25.66
C ARG A 78 -17.76 13.10 27.00
N ARG A 79 -16.51 12.87 27.43
CA ARG A 79 -15.99 13.41 28.70
C ARG A 79 -15.67 14.90 28.64
N ASN A 80 -15.41 15.44 27.45
CA ASN A 80 -15.13 16.86 27.31
C ASN A 80 -16.34 17.67 27.76
N THR A 81 -16.17 18.47 28.81
CA THR A 81 -17.16 19.44 29.29
C THR A 81 -17.19 20.63 28.35
N ALA A 82 -17.69 20.40 27.13
CA ALA A 82 -17.83 21.42 26.12
C ALA A 82 -18.95 22.41 26.54
N PRO A 83 -18.84 23.71 26.21
CA PRO A 83 -19.94 24.65 26.35
C PRO A 83 -21.23 24.09 25.73
N ARG A 84 -22.39 24.50 26.28
CA ARG A 84 -23.70 23.97 25.85
C ARG A 84 -23.94 24.13 24.33
N SER A 85 -23.35 25.15 23.71
CA SER A 85 -23.39 25.40 22.26
C SER A 85 -22.64 24.37 21.41
N SER A 86 -21.65 23.67 21.95
CA SER A 86 -20.85 22.66 21.23
C SER A 86 -21.08 21.22 21.73
N ALA A 87 -21.84 21.03 22.80
CA ALA A 87 -22.18 19.70 23.34
C ALA A 87 -22.75 18.75 22.27
N GLN A 88 -23.64 19.23 21.40
CA GLN A 88 -24.22 18.43 20.32
C GLN A 88 -23.18 17.99 19.28
N ALA A 89 -22.21 18.84 18.97
CA ALA A 89 -21.14 18.52 18.02
C ALA A 89 -20.21 17.44 18.60
N HIS A 90 -19.87 17.55 19.89
CA HIS A 90 -19.08 16.55 20.60
C HIS A 90 -19.78 15.18 20.63
N GLU A 91 -21.06 15.14 20.98
CA GLU A 91 -21.81 13.88 20.99
C GLU A 91 -21.96 13.30 19.57
N THR A 92 -22.06 14.16 18.55
CA THR A 92 -22.05 13.70 17.15
C THR A 92 -20.72 13.08 16.76
N LEU A 93 -19.59 13.71 17.10
CA LEU A 93 -18.25 13.15 16.89
C LEU A 93 -18.07 11.82 17.63
N ALA A 94 -18.57 11.71 18.87
CA ALA A 94 -18.54 10.47 19.64
C ALA A 94 -19.28 9.34 18.92
N ARG A 95 -20.51 9.58 18.42
CA ARG A 95 -21.26 8.59 17.65
C ARG A 95 -20.55 8.15 16.37
N HIS A 96 -19.87 9.05 15.67
CA HIS A 96 -19.07 8.67 14.50
C HIS A 96 -17.89 7.77 14.90
N CYS A 97 -17.22 8.08 16.02
CA CYS A 97 -16.15 7.23 16.53
C CYS A 97 -16.66 5.86 17.00
N ASP A 98 -17.83 5.77 17.64
CA ASP A 98 -18.43 4.48 18.00
C ASP A 98 -18.70 3.62 16.77
N ARG A 99 -19.24 4.21 15.69
CA ARG A 99 -19.46 3.49 14.42
C ARG A 99 -18.15 3.03 13.80
N LEU A 100 -17.13 3.90 13.74
CA LEU A 100 -15.82 3.52 13.24
C LEU A 100 -15.19 2.39 14.07
N SER A 101 -15.37 2.40 15.39
CA SER A 101 -14.93 1.28 16.25
C SER A 101 -15.55 -0.04 15.81
N GLN A 102 -16.87 -0.06 15.60
CA GLN A 102 -17.59 -1.26 15.17
C GLN A 102 -17.18 -1.70 13.77
N THR A 103 -17.02 -0.75 12.84
CA THR A 103 -16.56 -1.05 11.47
C THR A 103 -15.18 -1.69 11.47
N TYR A 104 -14.24 -1.18 12.27
CA TYR A 104 -12.90 -1.76 12.36
C TYR A 104 -12.87 -3.09 13.12
N GLU A 105 -13.75 -3.29 14.11
CA GLU A 105 -13.94 -4.61 14.73
C GLU A 105 -14.39 -5.64 13.69
N GLN A 106 -15.41 -5.32 12.89
CA GLN A 106 -15.88 -6.19 11.81
C GLN A 106 -14.79 -6.43 10.75
N ALA A 107 -14.05 -5.39 10.35
CA ALA A 107 -12.95 -5.53 9.40
C ALA A 107 -11.84 -6.45 9.94
N ALA A 108 -11.51 -6.37 11.24
CA ALA A 108 -10.55 -7.28 11.85
C ALA A 108 -11.03 -8.73 11.81
N GLU A 109 -12.31 -8.98 12.09
CA GLU A 109 -12.92 -10.33 12.02
C GLU A 109 -12.89 -10.89 10.60
N GLU A 110 -13.27 -10.10 9.59
CA GLU A 110 -13.22 -10.48 8.18
C GLU A 110 -11.78 -10.76 7.72
N ASN A 111 -10.81 -9.93 8.10
CA ASN A 111 -9.41 -10.17 7.79
C ASN A 111 -8.89 -11.48 8.42
N ILE A 112 -9.29 -11.82 9.65
CA ILE A 112 -8.96 -13.12 10.24
C ILE A 112 -9.64 -14.27 9.49
N ALA A 113 -10.88 -14.10 9.03
CA ALA A 113 -11.57 -15.12 8.24
C ALA A 113 -10.86 -15.37 6.90
N LEU A 114 -10.46 -14.30 6.19
CA LEU A 114 -9.70 -14.38 4.95
C LEU A 114 -8.33 -15.05 5.16
N ALA A 115 -7.62 -14.69 6.23
CA ALA A 115 -6.37 -15.36 6.58
C ALA A 115 -6.54 -16.87 6.75
N LYS A 116 -7.59 -17.30 7.47
CA LYS A 116 -7.89 -18.73 7.67
C LYS A 116 -8.16 -19.46 6.36
N LEU A 117 -8.91 -18.83 5.43
CA LEU A 117 -9.16 -19.41 4.11
C LEU A 117 -7.87 -19.56 3.31
N HIS A 118 -6.98 -18.56 3.35
CA HIS A 118 -5.67 -18.68 2.70
C HIS A 118 -4.77 -19.73 3.34
N TRP A 119 -4.81 -19.92 4.67
CA TRP A 119 -4.11 -21.04 5.30
C TRP A 119 -4.63 -22.41 4.85
N GLN A 120 -5.95 -22.55 4.62
CA GLN A 120 -6.52 -23.77 4.08
C GLN A 120 -6.04 -24.02 2.64
N LEU A 121 -6.08 -22.99 1.79
CA LEU A 121 -5.54 -23.08 0.43
C LEU A 121 -4.05 -23.43 0.42
N ALA A 122 -3.26 -22.87 1.33
CA ALA A 122 -1.84 -23.20 1.48
C ALA A 122 -1.61 -24.67 1.85
N ALA A 123 -2.46 -25.24 2.70
CA ALA A 123 -2.37 -26.65 3.11
C ALA A 123 -2.74 -27.63 1.97
N GLU A 124 -3.57 -27.19 1.03
CA GLU A 124 -4.02 -27.97 -0.13
C GLU A 124 -3.12 -27.79 -1.37
N ALA A 125 -2.39 -26.68 -1.44
CA ALA A 125 -1.44 -26.39 -2.51
C ALA A 125 -0.20 -27.29 -2.43
N LYS A 126 0.35 -27.60 -3.61
CA LYS A 126 1.56 -28.43 -3.75
C LYS A 126 2.84 -27.65 -3.52
#